data_AF-A0A6M4H851-F1
#
_entry.id   AF-A0A6M4H851-F1
#
_cell.length_a   1.000
_cell.length_b   1.000
_cell.length_c   1.000
_cell.angle_alpha   90.00
_cell.angle_beta   90.00
_cell.angle_gamma   90.00
#
_symmetry.space_group_name_H-M   'P 1'
#
loop_
_entity.id
_entity.type
_entity.pdbx_description
1 polymer ?
#
loop_
_entity_poly.entity_id
_entity_poly.type
_entity_poly.pdbx_seq_one_letter_code
_entity_poly.pdbx_strand_id
1 'polypeptide(L)'
;MKITTLLVVSAAAILGGCAYSYNLTLMPRDSGKLYYGTADNVSGGEGSVAITIEATTYKGTWVQTRPDRTTGYVAGGYGGGWRGWGWGMGGAVTMDNPEGGAAVALLQSANGAGLRCEFRSGGYGQGGGTCRDDKGMEYDVQVRPRKAA
;
A
#
# COMPACT_ATOMS: atom_id res chain seq x y z
N MET A 1 -9.97 50.00 5.72
CA MET A 1 -8.84 49.05 5.91
C MET A 1 -9.37 47.63 5.74
N LYS A 2 -8.72 46.88 4.86
CA LYS A 2 -9.05 45.53 4.38
C LYS A 2 -8.55 44.49 5.40
N ILE A 3 -9.44 43.74 6.06
CA ILE A 3 -9.06 42.71 7.06
C ILE A 3 -9.69 41.33 6.78
N THR A 4 -10.63 41.22 5.84
CA THR A 4 -11.46 40.01 5.71
C THR A 4 -10.94 38.95 4.73
N THR A 5 -9.90 39.24 3.94
CA THR A 5 -9.48 38.38 2.80
C THR A 5 -8.31 37.44 3.12
N LEU A 6 -7.78 37.46 4.34
CA LEU A 6 -6.53 36.76 4.68
C LEU A 6 -6.72 35.38 5.37
N LEU A 7 -7.95 35.02 5.74
CA LEU A 7 -8.22 33.81 6.54
C LEU A 7 -8.61 32.58 5.70
N VAL A 8 -8.82 32.72 4.39
CA VAL A 8 -9.25 31.61 3.52
C VAL A 8 -8.07 30.81 2.93
N VAL A 9 -6.85 31.36 2.94
CA VAL A 9 -5.69 30.72 2.28
C VAL A 9 -5.01 29.64 3.15
N SER A 10 -5.17 29.68 4.47
CA SER A 10 -4.46 28.75 5.38
C SER A 10 -5.09 27.36 5.55
N ALA A 11 -6.32 27.13 5.07
CA ALA A 11 -6.99 25.83 5.17
C ALA A 11 -6.69 24.87 3.99
N ALA A 12 -6.13 25.38 2.88
CA ALA A 12 -5.89 24.57 1.68
C ALA A 12 -4.56 23.78 1.72
N ALA A 13 -3.63 24.09 2.63
CA ALA A 13 -2.31 23.49 2.68
C ALA A 13 -2.23 22.16 3.46
N ILE A 14 -3.28 21.79 4.22
CA ILE A 14 -3.27 20.60 5.09
C ILE A 14 -3.91 19.37 4.40
N LEU A 15 -4.52 19.55 3.23
CA LEU A 15 -5.13 18.46 2.44
C LEU A 15 -4.16 17.84 1.42
N GLY A 16 -2.86 18.15 1.50
CA GLY A 16 -1.81 17.40 0.82
C GLY A 16 -1.63 16.03 1.47
N GLY A 17 -2.65 15.18 1.40
CA GLY A 17 -2.54 13.77 1.77
C GLY A 17 -1.35 13.19 1.01
N CYS A 18 -0.42 12.58 1.75
CA CYS A 18 0.80 12.02 1.20
C CYS A 18 0.44 10.87 0.24
N ALA A 19 0.24 11.18 -1.04
CA ALA A 19 0.22 10.17 -2.09
C ALA A 19 1.62 9.57 -2.13
N TYR A 20 1.74 8.32 -1.68
CA TYR A 20 3.00 7.58 -1.75
C TYR A 20 3.05 6.85 -3.08
N SER A 21 4.03 7.22 -3.91
CA SER A 21 4.35 6.49 -5.13
C SER A 21 5.49 5.50 -4.88
N TYR A 22 5.46 4.39 -5.61
CA TYR A 22 6.43 3.32 -5.57
C TYR A 22 6.93 3.02 -6.98
N ASN A 23 8.21 2.72 -7.10
CA ASN A 23 8.80 2.15 -8.30
C ASN A 23 8.74 0.63 -8.19
N LEU A 24 8.30 0.00 -9.27
CA LEU A 24 8.29 -1.45 -9.46
C LEU A 24 9.40 -1.82 -10.43
N THR A 25 10.20 -2.80 -10.07
CA THR A 25 11.17 -3.44 -10.97
C THR A 25 10.82 -4.90 -11.07
N LEU A 26 10.66 -5.40 -12.28
CA LEU A 26 10.28 -6.77 -12.56
C LEU A 26 11.39 -7.47 -13.34
N MET A 27 11.61 -8.73 -13.05
CA MET A 27 12.53 -9.59 -13.80
C MET A 27 11.86 -10.94 -14.05
N PRO A 28 11.77 -11.40 -15.30
CA PRO A 28 11.31 -12.76 -15.59
C PRO A 28 12.22 -13.79 -14.93
N ARG A 29 11.68 -14.93 -14.52
CA ARG A 29 12.51 -16.02 -13.95
C ARG A 29 13.37 -16.75 -14.98
N ASP A 30 13.05 -16.61 -16.26
CA ASP A 30 13.75 -17.23 -17.37
C ASP A 30 14.74 -16.27 -18.07
N SER A 31 14.83 -15.00 -17.66
CA SER A 31 15.71 -14.02 -18.30
C SER A 31 16.26 -12.98 -17.31
N GLY A 32 17.44 -12.44 -17.60
CA GLY A 32 18.01 -11.31 -16.85
C GLY A 32 17.48 -9.93 -17.24
N LYS A 33 16.45 -9.83 -18.08
CA LYS A 33 15.90 -8.54 -18.53
C LYS A 33 15.10 -7.88 -17.41
N LEU A 34 15.30 -6.58 -17.24
CA LEU A 34 14.54 -5.79 -16.27
C LEU A 34 13.43 -4.99 -16.96
N TYR A 35 12.25 -5.04 -16.36
CA TYR A 35 11.09 -4.23 -16.72
C TYR A 35 10.70 -3.33 -15.55
N TYR A 36 9.90 -2.31 -15.85
CA TYR A 36 9.62 -1.24 -14.91
C TYR A 36 8.14 -0.90 -14.83
N GLY A 37 7.73 -0.43 -13.67
CA GLY A 37 6.39 0.05 -13.43
C GLY A 37 6.34 1.03 -12.28
N THR A 38 5.15 1.55 -12.05
CA THR A 38 4.83 2.46 -10.97
C THR A 38 3.57 2.00 -10.26
N ALA A 39 3.54 2.14 -8.94
CA ALA A 39 2.34 1.99 -8.16
C ALA A 39 2.12 3.27 -7.33
N ASP A 40 0.88 3.75 -7.28
CA ASP A 40 0.49 4.88 -6.47
C ASP A 40 -0.44 4.40 -5.37
N ASN A 41 -0.34 4.99 -4.19
CA ASN A 41 -1.26 4.76 -3.09
C ASN A 41 -2.22 5.95 -2.98
N VAL A 42 -3.50 5.69 -3.19
CA VAL A 42 -4.53 6.75 -3.28
C VAL A 42 -5.33 6.86 -1.97
N SER A 43 -4.76 6.40 -0.86
CA SER A 43 -5.39 6.23 0.47
C SER A 43 -6.37 5.06 0.53
N GLY A 44 -6.57 4.46 1.71
CA GLY A 44 -7.53 3.36 1.92
C GLY A 44 -7.02 1.95 1.65
N GLY A 45 -5.72 1.76 1.40
CA GLY A 45 -5.15 0.42 1.15
C GLY A 45 -5.28 -0.04 -0.30
N GLU A 46 -5.52 0.87 -1.23
CA GLU A 46 -5.58 0.58 -2.66
C GLU A 46 -4.89 1.69 -3.48
N GLY A 47 -4.68 1.42 -4.77
CA GLY A 47 -4.30 2.46 -5.70
C GLY A 47 -3.92 1.96 -7.09
N SER A 48 -3.52 2.88 -7.97
CA SER A 48 -3.22 2.55 -9.37
C SER A 48 -1.86 1.88 -9.53
N VAL A 49 -1.78 0.93 -10.47
CA VAL A 49 -0.52 0.33 -10.91
C VAL A 49 -0.43 0.38 -12.43
N ALA A 50 0.76 0.68 -12.94
CA ALA A 50 1.11 0.57 -14.34
C ALA A 50 2.46 -0.14 -14.49
N ILE A 51 2.52 -1.18 -15.31
CA ILE A 51 3.74 -1.96 -15.56
C ILE A 51 3.93 -2.09 -17.06
N THR A 52 5.13 -1.82 -17.57
CA THR A 52 5.45 -1.99 -18.98
C THR A 52 6.42 -3.15 -19.13
N ILE A 53 5.98 -4.21 -19.83
CA ILE A 53 6.79 -5.37 -20.18
C ILE A 53 6.97 -5.35 -21.70
N GLU A 54 8.21 -5.29 -22.16
CA GLU A 54 8.56 -5.05 -23.56
C GLU A 54 7.85 -3.78 -24.09
N ALA A 55 6.95 -3.92 -25.08
CA ALA A 55 6.16 -2.83 -25.64
C ALA A 55 4.70 -2.80 -25.12
N THR A 56 4.35 -3.63 -24.13
CA THR A 56 2.98 -3.75 -23.63
C THR A 56 2.87 -3.12 -22.24
N THR A 57 2.00 -2.13 -22.09
CA THR A 57 1.66 -1.54 -20.79
C THR A 57 0.42 -2.20 -20.23
N TYR A 58 0.54 -2.76 -19.03
CA TYR A 58 -0.53 -3.30 -18.21
C TYR A 58 -0.92 -2.28 -17.15
N LYS A 59 -2.23 -2.02 -17.01
CA LYS A 59 -2.75 -1.05 -16.05
C LYS A 59 -3.88 -1.65 -15.24
N GLY A 60 -4.04 -1.19 -14.01
CA GLY A 60 -5.13 -1.60 -13.13
C GLY A 60 -4.95 -1.05 -11.73
N THR A 61 -5.53 -1.74 -10.77
CA THR A 61 -5.55 -1.34 -9.36
C THR A 61 -4.93 -2.43 -8.51
N TRP A 62 -4.15 -2.04 -7.51
CA TRP A 62 -3.72 -2.92 -6.42
C TRP A 62 -4.61 -2.70 -5.20
N VAL A 63 -4.89 -3.77 -4.47
CA VAL A 63 -5.68 -3.73 -3.24
C VAL A 63 -4.94 -4.49 -2.15
N GLN A 64 -4.84 -3.90 -0.97
CA GLN A 64 -4.32 -4.53 0.24
C GLN A 64 -5.28 -5.63 0.67
N THR A 65 -4.80 -6.88 0.63
CA THR A 65 -5.56 -8.05 1.10
C THR A 65 -5.23 -8.40 2.53
N ARG A 66 -4.05 -7.99 3.03
CA ARG A 66 -3.66 -8.11 4.44
C ARG A 66 -2.89 -6.87 4.90
N PRO A 67 -3.26 -6.26 6.03
CA PRO A 67 -2.55 -5.10 6.55
C PRO A 67 -1.20 -5.48 7.17
N ASP A 68 -0.25 -4.53 7.15
CA ASP A 68 1.07 -4.65 7.80
C ASP A 68 0.98 -4.65 9.33
N ARG A 69 -0.10 -4.07 9.88
CA ARG A 69 -0.35 -3.97 11.32
C ARG A 69 -1.80 -4.31 11.61
N THR A 70 -2.01 -5.07 12.68
CA THR A 70 -3.36 -5.33 13.18
C THR A 70 -3.52 -4.58 14.50
N THR A 71 -4.51 -3.68 14.59
CA THR A 71 -4.85 -2.98 15.83
C THR A 71 -5.93 -3.77 16.55
N GLY A 72 -5.63 -4.20 17.78
CA GLY A 72 -6.59 -4.86 18.67
C GLY A 72 -6.90 -3.99 19.88
N TYR A 73 -8.17 -3.85 20.22
CA TYR A 73 -8.56 -3.26 21.49
C TYR A 73 -8.58 -4.36 22.55
N VAL A 74 -7.66 -4.32 23.50
CA VAL A 74 -7.70 -5.22 24.66
C VAL A 74 -8.44 -4.49 25.77
N ALA A 75 -9.73 -4.80 25.94
CA ALA A 75 -10.50 -4.41 27.12
C ALA A 75 -10.11 -5.30 28.31
N GLY A 76 -8.85 -5.22 28.74
CA GLY A 76 -8.31 -5.95 29.89
C GLY A 76 -8.37 -5.09 31.14
N GLY A 77 -9.58 -4.87 31.68
CA GLY A 77 -9.73 -4.19 32.96
C GLY A 77 -9.64 -5.18 34.13
N TYR A 78 -8.54 -5.17 34.90
CA TYR A 78 -8.56 -5.71 36.27
C TYR A 78 -9.33 -4.72 37.16
N GLY A 79 -10.62 -4.95 37.33
CA GLY A 79 -11.46 -4.20 38.27
C GLY A 79 -11.17 -4.62 39.71
N GLY A 80 -10.07 -4.15 40.29
CA GLY A 80 -9.85 -4.19 41.74
C GLY A 80 -10.61 -3.07 42.43
N GLY A 81 -11.92 -3.24 42.64
CA GLY A 81 -12.75 -2.23 43.29
C GLY A 81 -13.97 -2.82 43.98
N TRP A 82 -13.96 -2.83 45.32
CA TRP A 82 -15.18 -2.98 46.11
C TRP A 82 -16.13 -1.82 45.75
N ARG A 83 -17.35 -2.12 45.29
CA ARG A 83 -18.43 -1.18 44.96
C ARG A 83 -18.18 -0.24 43.75
N GLY A 84 -18.28 -0.78 42.54
CA GLY A 84 -18.91 -0.09 41.40
C GLY A 84 -18.31 1.23 40.88
N TRP A 85 -17.10 1.62 41.28
CA TRP A 85 -16.45 2.88 40.88
C TRP A 85 -15.03 2.65 40.31
N GLY A 86 -14.88 1.62 39.47
CA GLY A 86 -13.59 1.27 38.84
C GLY A 86 -13.35 2.02 37.54
N TRP A 87 -12.36 2.90 37.50
CA TRP A 87 -11.81 3.48 36.27
C TRP A 87 -11.03 2.40 35.50
N GLY A 88 -11.70 1.72 34.56
CA GLY A 88 -11.05 0.76 33.67
C GLY A 88 -10.22 1.47 32.60
N MET A 89 -8.89 1.49 32.75
CA MET A 89 -7.99 1.86 31.65
C MET A 89 -7.90 0.69 30.66
N GLY A 90 -8.65 0.77 29.56
CA GLY A 90 -8.44 -0.10 28.40
C GLY A 90 -7.27 0.41 27.56
N GLY A 91 -6.28 -0.45 27.28
CA GLY A 91 -5.17 -0.13 26.39
C GLY A 91 -5.45 -0.61 24.96
N ALA A 92 -5.12 0.21 23.96
CA ALA A 92 -5.02 -0.26 22.58
C ALA A 92 -3.66 -0.97 22.42
N VAL A 93 -3.66 -2.19 21.92
CA VAL A 93 -2.44 -2.93 21.59
C VAL A 93 -2.36 -3.04 20.08
N THR A 94 -1.29 -2.47 19.50
CA THR A 94 -0.97 -2.64 18.08
C THR A 94 0.03 -3.78 17.98
N MET A 95 -0.30 -4.82 17.22
CA MET A 95 0.63 -5.90 16.91
C MET A 95 1.10 -5.75 15.46
N ASP A 96 2.41 -5.75 15.25
CA ASP A 96 2.97 -5.86 13.91
C ASP A 96 2.65 -7.26 13.35
N ASN A 97 2.27 -7.32 12.07
CA ASN A 97 2.03 -8.60 11.41
C ASN A 97 3.40 -9.20 11.03
N PRO A 98 3.83 -10.32 11.65
CA PRO A 98 5.15 -10.91 11.36
C PRO A 98 5.27 -11.44 9.93
N GLU A 99 4.15 -11.69 9.25
CA GLU A 99 4.13 -12.10 7.85
C GLU A 99 4.18 -10.92 6.86
N GLY A 100 4.11 -9.67 7.37
CA GLY A 100 4.03 -8.45 6.58
C GLY A 100 2.66 -8.25 5.91
N GLY A 101 2.44 -7.06 5.37
CA GLY A 101 1.28 -6.73 4.55
C GLY A 101 1.30 -7.49 3.22
N ALA A 102 0.12 -7.75 2.69
CA ALA A 102 -0.04 -8.36 1.37
C ALA A 102 -1.01 -7.53 0.52
N ALA A 103 -0.73 -7.48 -0.78
CA ALA A 103 -1.59 -6.83 -1.75
C ALA A 103 -1.65 -7.65 -3.04
N VAL A 104 -2.77 -7.53 -3.75
CA VAL A 104 -2.96 -8.16 -5.06
C VAL A 104 -3.30 -7.07 -6.07
N ALA A 105 -2.69 -7.14 -7.25
CA ALA A 105 -3.06 -6.30 -8.38
C ALA A 105 -3.49 -7.14 -9.57
N LEU A 106 -4.58 -6.71 -10.20
CA LEU A 106 -5.09 -7.28 -11.43
C LEU A 106 -4.94 -6.22 -12.51
N LEU A 107 -4.07 -6.48 -13.47
CA LEU A 107 -3.71 -5.55 -14.51
C LEU A 107 -4.10 -6.11 -15.87
N GLN A 108 -4.48 -5.21 -16.78
CA GLN A 108 -4.81 -5.56 -18.14
C GLN A 108 -4.16 -4.58 -19.11
N SER A 109 -3.72 -5.08 -20.25
CA SER A 109 -3.23 -4.27 -21.36
C SER A 109 -4.36 -3.86 -22.30
N ALA A 110 -4.09 -2.92 -23.21
CA ALA A 110 -5.08 -2.44 -24.18
C ALA A 110 -5.58 -3.53 -25.16
N ASN A 111 -4.79 -4.58 -25.38
CA ASN A 111 -5.16 -5.73 -26.21
C ASN A 111 -5.81 -6.88 -25.41
N GLY A 112 -6.12 -6.65 -24.13
CA GLY A 112 -6.85 -7.60 -23.29
C GLY A 112 -6.00 -8.63 -22.54
N ALA A 113 -4.67 -8.65 -22.72
CA ALA A 113 -3.79 -9.54 -21.98
C ALA A 113 -3.73 -9.16 -20.49
N GLY A 114 -3.79 -10.16 -19.63
CA GLY A 114 -3.76 -10.07 -18.19
C GLY A 114 -2.35 -10.18 -17.61
N LEU A 115 -2.17 -9.49 -16.48
CA LEU A 115 -1.01 -9.60 -15.61
C LEU A 115 -1.50 -9.52 -14.16
N ARG A 116 -1.34 -10.59 -13.40
CA ARG A 116 -1.70 -10.65 -11.99
C ARG A 116 -0.44 -10.54 -11.14
N CYS A 117 -0.43 -9.64 -10.16
CA CYS A 117 0.68 -9.46 -9.25
C CYS A 117 0.25 -9.71 -7.80
N GLU A 118 1.12 -10.37 -7.05
CA GLU A 118 0.98 -10.58 -5.61
C GLU A 118 2.18 -9.94 -4.92
N PHE A 119 1.92 -8.91 -4.14
CA PHE A 119 2.92 -8.15 -3.42
C PHE A 119 2.94 -8.55 -1.94
N ARG A 120 4.13 -8.49 -1.37
CA ARG A 120 4.39 -8.63 0.06
C ARG A 120 5.23 -7.45 0.51
N SER A 121 4.81 -6.84 1.61
CA SER A 121 5.54 -5.78 2.27
C SER A 121 6.63 -6.37 3.15
N GLY A 122 7.85 -5.86 3.02
CA GLY A 122 8.98 -6.16 3.88
C GLY A 122 9.13 -5.18 5.05
N GLY A 123 8.15 -4.29 5.24
CA GLY A 123 8.23 -3.16 6.17
C GLY A 123 8.88 -1.91 5.56
N TYR A 124 8.64 -0.75 6.18
CA TYR A 124 9.21 0.56 5.80
C TYR A 124 8.98 0.98 4.32
N GLY A 125 7.86 0.57 3.73
CA GLY A 125 7.48 0.92 2.36
C GLY A 125 8.28 0.19 1.28
N GLN A 126 9.10 -0.79 1.65
CA GLN A 126 9.80 -1.68 0.73
C GLN A 126 9.08 -3.02 0.68
N GLY A 127 9.21 -3.73 -0.43
CA GLY A 127 8.55 -5.01 -0.58
C GLY A 127 9.06 -5.78 -1.78
N GLY A 128 8.52 -6.99 -1.92
CA GLY A 128 8.75 -7.84 -3.06
C GLY A 128 7.45 -8.49 -3.50
N GLY A 129 7.50 -9.30 -4.54
CA GLY A 129 6.33 -10.01 -5.00
C GLY A 129 6.59 -10.82 -6.24
N THR A 130 5.51 -11.35 -6.78
CA THR A 130 5.52 -12.10 -8.03
C THR A 130 4.40 -11.62 -8.92
N CYS A 131 4.69 -11.38 -10.20
CA CYS A 131 3.66 -11.23 -11.22
C CYS A 131 3.63 -12.44 -12.15
N ARG A 132 2.45 -12.75 -12.69
CA ARG A 132 2.24 -13.80 -13.67
C ARG A 132 1.36 -13.30 -14.80
N ASP A 133 1.80 -13.50 -16.04
CA ASP A 133 1.02 -13.18 -17.23
C ASP A 133 0.11 -14.35 -17.66
N ASP A 134 -0.76 -14.10 -18.64
CA ASP A 134 -1.66 -15.12 -19.18
C ASP A 134 -0.95 -16.31 -19.85
N LYS A 135 0.33 -16.14 -20.22
CA LYS A 135 1.16 -17.19 -20.82
C LYS A 135 1.83 -18.06 -19.76
N GLY A 136 1.68 -17.72 -18.48
CA GLY A 136 2.29 -18.41 -17.35
C GLY A 136 3.71 -17.96 -17.04
N MET A 137 4.19 -16.88 -17.65
CA MET A 137 5.50 -16.30 -17.35
C MET A 137 5.45 -15.66 -15.97
N GLU A 138 6.39 -16.06 -15.10
CA GLU A 138 6.53 -15.51 -13.76
C GLU A 138 7.65 -14.47 -13.71
N TYR A 139 7.37 -13.37 -13.01
CA TYR A 139 8.26 -12.24 -12.82
C TYR A 139 8.45 -12.02 -11.32
N ASP A 140 9.69 -11.97 -10.87
CA ASP A 140 10.00 -11.50 -9.52
C ASP A 140 9.95 -9.96 -9.51
N VAL A 141 9.32 -9.40 -8.48
CA VAL A 141 9.08 -7.97 -8.37
C VAL A 141 9.79 -7.41 -7.14
N GLN A 142 10.41 -6.25 -7.30
CA GLN A 142 10.86 -5.41 -6.21
C GLN A 142 10.02 -4.14 -6.15
N VAL A 143 9.56 -3.80 -4.94
CA VAL A 143 8.77 -2.60 -4.65
C VAL A 143 9.64 -1.65 -3.82
N ARG A 144 9.83 -0.43 -4.32
CA ARG A 144 10.64 0.59 -3.64
C ARG A 144 9.89 1.91 -3.55
N PRO A 145 9.95 2.63 -2.42
CA PRO A 145 9.41 3.99 -2.34
C PRO A 145 10.05 4.87 -3.41
N ARG A 146 9.24 5.64 -4.11
CA ARG A 146 9.74 6.73 -4.94
C ARG A 146 10.01 7.92 -4.02
N LYS A 147 11.21 8.48 -4.06
CA LYS A 147 11.50 9.73 -3.34
C LYS A 147 10.58 10.83 -3.88
N ALA A 148 9.90 11.54 -2.99
CA ALA A 148 9.26 12.80 -3.34
C ALA A 148 10.36 13.76 -3.82
N ALA A 149 10.12 14.41 -4.96
CA ALA A 149 11.03 15.41 -5.53
C ALA A 149 10.96 16.71 -4.75
#